data_AF-A0A699J2R6-F1
#
_entry.id   AF-A0A699J2R6-F1
#
_cell.length_a   1.000
_cell.length_b   1.000
_cell.length_c   1.000
_cell.angle_alpha   90.00
_cell.angle_beta   90.00
_cell.angle_gamma   90.00
#
_symmetry.space_group_name_H-M   'P 1'
#
loop_
_entity.id
_entity.type
_entity.pdbx_description
1 polymer ?
#
loop_
_entity_poly.entity_id
_entity_poly.type
_entity_poly.pdbx_seq_one_letter_code
_entity_poly.pdbx_strand_id
1 'polypeptide(L)'
;MLSEVQMAMIAIILERVLEGHNELLVNVLTLTFLSVNHYFKGIEGVAILSQWFERMKSVFHVSNCAAENQVKFATCTMHTVALTWWNTYVKTVGHDAAYGMPWKTLMKMMTDNYCPQNEIKKLEMEI
;
A
#
# COMPACT_ATOMS: atom_id res chain seq x y z
N MET A 1 -2.05 -16.22 9.96
CA MET A 1 -1.81 -15.37 11.15
C MET A 1 -1.55 -13.97 10.62
N LEU A 2 -2.35 -12.97 11.01
CA LEU A 2 -2.13 -11.58 10.60
C LEU A 2 -0.81 -11.09 11.21
N SER A 3 -0.04 -10.29 10.47
CA SER A 3 1.23 -9.75 10.99
C SER A 3 0.97 -8.76 12.13
N GLU A 4 1.95 -8.54 13.01
CA GLU A 4 1.85 -7.55 14.11
C GLU A 4 1.47 -6.15 13.59
N VAL A 5 1.89 -5.82 12.37
CA VAL A 5 1.56 -4.54 11.71
C VAL A 5 0.09 -4.51 11.26
N GLN A 6 -0.44 -5.62 10.74
CA GLN A 6 -1.87 -5.74 10.42
C GLN A 6 -2.72 -5.64 11.69
N MET A 7 -2.26 -6.22 12.80
CA MET A 7 -2.93 -6.11 14.09
C MET A 7 -2.88 -4.68 14.66
N ALA A 8 -1.75 -3.99 14.51
CA ALA A 8 -1.61 -2.59 14.93
C ALA A 8 -2.46 -1.63 14.07
N MET A 9 -2.58 -1.88 12.77
CA MET A 9 -3.41 -1.09 11.86
C MET A 9 -4.90 -1.30 12.15
N ILE A 10 -5.29 -2.55 12.45
CA ILE A 10 -6.62 -2.89 12.95
C ILE A 10 -6.87 -2.20 14.31
N ALA A 11 -5.90 -2.20 15.22
CA ALA A 11 -6.01 -1.57 16.54
C ALA A 11 -6.17 -0.04 16.46
N ILE A 12 -5.43 0.65 15.58
CA ILE A 12 -5.56 2.11 15.36
C ILE A 12 -6.94 2.45 14.76
N ILE A 13 -7.46 1.58 13.90
CA ILE A 13 -8.81 1.72 13.33
C ILE A 13 -9.88 1.48 14.42
N LEU A 14 -9.65 0.52 15.33
CA LEU A 14 -10.48 0.25 16.51
C LEU A 14 -10.44 1.36 17.58
N GLU A 15 -9.31 2.05 17.74
CA GLU A 15 -9.18 3.18 18.69
C GLU A 15 -9.98 4.39 18.19
N ARG A 16 -9.96 4.64 16.87
CA ARG A 16 -10.80 5.64 16.21
C ARG A 16 -12.29 5.25 16.15
N VAL A 17 -12.62 3.96 16.29
CA VAL A 17 -13.98 3.44 16.44
C VAL A 17 -14.59 3.85 17.79
N LEU A 18 -13.79 3.95 18.87
CA LEU A 18 -14.26 4.33 20.20
C LEU A 18 -14.60 5.83 20.32
N GLU A 19 -14.03 6.69 19.46
CA GLU A 19 -14.24 8.14 19.49
C GLU A 19 -15.54 8.62 18.81
N GLY A 20 -16.38 7.72 18.25
CA GLY A 20 -17.80 8.03 18.01
C GLY A 20 -18.24 8.24 16.55
N HIS A 21 -17.62 7.60 15.57
CA HIS A 21 -18.12 7.59 14.19
C HIS A 21 -18.87 6.27 13.86
N ASN A 22 -20.10 6.41 13.38
CA ASN A 22 -21.11 5.38 13.05
C ASN A 22 -20.55 3.97 12.68
N GLU A 23 -20.71 3.03 13.62
CA GLU A 23 -20.11 1.70 13.70
C GLU A 23 -20.43 0.76 12.52
N LEU A 24 -21.62 0.89 11.91
CA LEU A 24 -22.03 0.09 10.74
C LEU A 24 -21.31 0.53 9.45
N LEU A 25 -21.05 1.82 9.27
CA LEU A 25 -20.34 2.33 8.09
C LEU A 25 -18.85 1.99 8.15
N VAL A 26 -18.26 2.03 9.34
CA VAL A 26 -16.85 1.67 9.57
C VAL A 26 -16.63 0.18 9.35
N ASN A 27 -17.52 -0.68 9.83
CA ASN A 27 -17.44 -2.11 9.61
C ASN A 27 -17.68 -2.49 8.15
N VAL A 28 -18.63 -1.88 7.46
CA VAL A 28 -18.87 -2.12 6.03
C VAL A 28 -17.70 -1.62 5.17
N LEU A 29 -17.14 -0.43 5.41
CA LEU A 29 -15.97 0.04 4.66
C LEU A 29 -14.75 -0.87 4.87
N THR A 30 -14.48 -1.25 6.13
CA THR A 30 -13.32 -2.07 6.50
C THR A 30 -13.46 -3.51 6.01
N LEU A 31 -14.65 -4.11 6.09
CA LEU A 31 -14.95 -5.43 5.54
C LEU A 31 -14.92 -5.43 4.01
N THR A 32 -15.40 -4.39 3.33
CA THR A 32 -15.33 -4.31 1.85
C THR A 32 -13.89 -4.09 1.37
N PHE A 33 -13.08 -3.35 2.14
CA PHE A 33 -11.69 -3.06 1.82
C PHE A 33 -10.75 -4.26 2.03
N LEU A 34 -11.01 -5.08 3.06
CA LEU A 34 -10.22 -6.29 3.39
C LEU A 34 -10.74 -7.56 2.70
N SER A 35 -12.03 -7.66 2.36
CA SER A 35 -12.60 -8.88 1.75
C SER A 35 -12.30 -9.05 0.26
N VAL A 36 -11.89 -7.98 -0.45
CA VAL A 36 -11.53 -8.05 -1.87
C VAL A 36 -10.01 -7.96 -2.07
N ASN A 37 -9.28 -8.91 -1.47
CA ASN A 37 -8.10 -9.60 -1.98
C ASN A 37 -7.27 -8.95 -3.14
N HIS A 38 -6.73 -7.74 -2.96
CA HIS A 38 -5.93 -7.05 -3.98
C HIS A 38 -4.56 -6.65 -3.47
N TYR A 39 -3.75 -7.65 -3.17
CA TYR A 39 -2.33 -7.49 -2.86
C TYR A 39 -1.52 -7.27 -4.14
N PHE A 40 -0.50 -6.41 -4.08
CA PHE A 40 0.49 -6.33 -5.15
C PHE A 40 1.54 -7.42 -4.96
N LYS A 41 1.67 -8.36 -5.90
CA LYS A 41 2.60 -9.48 -5.76
C LYS A 41 4.00 -9.15 -6.25
N GLY A 42 4.14 -8.15 -7.12
CA GLY A 42 5.43 -7.75 -7.70
C GLY A 42 5.85 -8.58 -8.92
N ILE A 43 4.91 -9.30 -9.52
CA ILE A 43 5.10 -10.03 -10.79
C ILE A 43 4.18 -9.50 -11.90
N GLU A 44 3.26 -8.63 -11.54
CA GLU A 44 2.29 -8.03 -12.44
C GLU A 44 2.88 -6.79 -13.12
N GLY A 45 2.59 -6.62 -14.42
CA GLY A 45 3.14 -5.54 -15.25
C GLY A 45 2.65 -4.12 -14.87
N VAL A 46 3.16 -3.13 -15.60
CA VAL A 46 3.00 -1.68 -15.33
C VAL A 46 1.55 -1.24 -15.08
N ALA A 47 0.59 -1.81 -15.82
CA ALA A 47 -0.82 -1.49 -15.68
C ALA A 47 -1.38 -1.85 -14.29
N ILE A 48 -1.00 -3.00 -13.74
CA ILE A 48 -1.45 -3.45 -12.42
C ILE A 48 -0.79 -2.64 -11.31
N LEU A 49 0.50 -2.31 -11.45
CA LEU A 49 1.17 -1.42 -10.51
C LEU A 49 0.48 -0.04 -10.46
N SER A 50 0.15 0.52 -11.63
CA SER A 50 -0.53 1.81 -11.75
C SER A 50 -1.92 1.77 -11.10
N GLN A 51 -2.68 0.70 -11.35
CA GLN A 51 -3.98 0.49 -10.72
C GLN A 51 -3.86 0.38 -9.19
N TRP A 52 -2.84 -0.30 -8.69
CA TRP A 52 -2.59 -0.41 -7.25
C TRP A 52 -2.25 0.94 -6.62
N PHE A 53 -1.46 1.80 -7.28
CA PHE A 53 -1.19 3.16 -6.79
C PHE A 53 -2.46 4.00 -6.68
N GLU A 54 -3.32 4.00 -7.70
CA GLU A 54 -4.57 4.78 -7.67
C GLU A 54 -5.52 4.27 -6.58
N ARG A 55 -5.59 2.95 -6.37
CA ARG A 55 -6.34 2.38 -5.25
C ARG A 55 -5.81 2.86 -3.91
N MET A 56 -4.49 2.85 -3.72
CA MET A 56 -3.90 3.30 -2.45
C MET A 56 -4.12 4.78 -2.19
N LYS A 57 -4.04 5.63 -3.22
CA LYS A 57 -4.42 7.04 -3.09
C LYS A 57 -5.88 7.21 -2.66
N SER A 58 -6.79 6.43 -3.23
CA SER A 58 -8.21 6.44 -2.84
C SER A 58 -8.41 6.06 -1.37
N VAL A 59 -7.70 5.03 -0.89
CA VAL A 59 -7.71 4.66 0.54
C VAL A 59 -7.24 5.80 1.40
N PHE A 60 -6.11 6.40 1.07
CA PHE A 60 -5.56 7.49 1.87
C PHE A 60 -6.51 8.67 1.93
N HIS A 61 -7.19 8.96 0.84
CA HIS A 61 -8.18 10.03 0.78
C HIS A 61 -9.42 9.70 1.63
N VAL A 62 -10.05 8.55 1.43
CA VAL A 62 -11.29 8.15 2.11
C VAL A 62 -11.08 7.96 3.61
N SER A 63 -9.93 7.42 4.01
CA SER A 63 -9.58 7.20 5.43
C SER A 63 -8.99 8.42 6.14
N ASN A 64 -8.76 9.52 5.41
CA ASN A 64 -7.99 10.67 5.90
C ASN A 64 -6.63 10.23 6.50
N CYS A 65 -5.88 9.41 5.75
CA CYS A 65 -4.62 8.83 6.19
C CYS A 65 -3.52 9.89 6.28
N ALA A 66 -3.00 10.10 7.49
CA ALA A 66 -1.86 10.96 7.73
C ALA A 66 -0.63 10.50 6.91
N ALA A 67 0.14 11.46 6.39
CA ALA A 67 1.25 11.19 5.49
C ALA A 67 2.28 10.18 6.06
N GLU A 68 2.55 10.27 7.37
CA GLU A 68 3.45 9.35 8.11
C GLU A 68 2.97 7.88 8.17
N ASN A 69 1.70 7.62 7.88
CA ASN A 69 1.11 6.28 7.91
C ASN A 69 0.92 5.68 6.52
N GLN A 70 0.99 6.49 5.46
CA GLN A 70 0.70 6.04 4.09
C GLN A 70 1.62 4.91 3.62
N VAL A 71 2.93 5.02 3.88
CA VAL A 71 3.90 3.98 3.52
C VAL A 71 3.62 2.69 4.29
N LYS A 72 3.37 2.77 5.60
CA LYS A 72 3.03 1.60 6.43
C LYS A 72 1.79 0.88 5.91
N PHE A 73 0.73 1.64 5.61
CA PHE A 73 -0.51 1.12 5.05
C PHE A 73 -0.28 0.43 3.71
N ALA A 74 0.42 1.08 2.78
CA ALA A 74 0.67 0.52 1.46
C ALA A 74 1.48 -0.77 1.52
N THR A 75 2.55 -0.80 2.31
CA THR A 75 3.45 -1.96 2.40
C THR A 75 2.78 -3.17 3.04
N CYS A 76 1.75 -2.97 3.87
CA CYS A 76 0.90 -4.05 4.38
C CYS A 76 0.08 -4.77 3.30
N THR A 77 -0.06 -4.17 2.12
CA THR A 77 -0.76 -4.77 0.97
C THR A 77 0.19 -5.42 -0.04
N MET A 78 1.50 -5.41 0.22
CA MET A 78 2.48 -6.12 -0.61
C MET A 78 2.54 -7.59 -0.25
N HIS A 79 2.66 -8.46 -1.26
CA HIS A 79 2.80 -9.90 -1.08
C HIS A 79 3.96 -10.45 -1.91
N THR A 80 4.39 -11.67 -1.58
CA THR A 80 5.34 -12.46 -2.39
C THR A 80 6.61 -11.69 -2.76
N VAL A 81 6.84 -11.41 -4.05
CA VAL A 81 8.03 -10.72 -4.55
C VAL A 81 8.09 -9.28 -4.05
N ALA A 82 6.97 -8.56 -4.05
CA ALA A 82 6.87 -7.20 -3.52
C ALA A 82 7.19 -7.12 -2.03
N LEU A 83 6.66 -8.06 -1.24
CA LEU A 83 6.96 -8.11 0.20
C LEU A 83 8.44 -8.43 0.46
N THR A 84 9.01 -9.37 -0.30
CA THR A 84 10.43 -9.73 -0.18
C THR A 84 11.34 -8.55 -0.51
N TRP A 85 11.01 -7.82 -1.58
CA TRP A 85 11.70 -6.58 -1.96
C TRP A 85 11.62 -5.54 -0.85
N TRP A 86 10.42 -5.26 -0.32
CA TRP A 86 10.24 -4.28 0.75
C TRP A 86 11.02 -4.64 2.02
N ASN A 87 10.96 -5.91 2.45
CA ASN A 87 11.71 -6.38 3.62
C ASN A 87 13.23 -6.25 3.44
N THR A 88 13.72 -6.50 2.23
CA THR A 88 15.13 -6.31 1.88
C THR A 88 15.53 -4.83 1.95
N TYR A 89 14.68 -3.95 1.44
CA TYR A 89 14.88 -2.52 1.53
C TYR A 89 14.93 -2.03 2.98
N VAL A 90 13.94 -2.41 3.81
CA VAL A 90 13.90 -2.08 5.25
C VAL A 90 15.16 -2.57 5.97
N LYS A 91 15.63 -3.78 5.67
CA LYS A 91 16.88 -4.32 6.23
C LYS A 91 18.12 -3.50 5.82
N THR A 92 18.09 -2.92 4.63
CA THR A 92 19.22 -2.16 4.07
C THR A 92 19.30 -0.75 4.63
N VAL A 93 18.18 -0.05 4.70
CA VAL A 93 18.16 1.38 5.11
C VAL A 93 17.78 1.59 6.57
N GLY A 94 17.26 0.57 7.25
CA GLY A 94 16.73 0.64 8.61
C GLY A 94 15.24 1.00 8.64
N HIS A 95 14.57 0.56 9.72
CA HIS A 95 13.12 0.71 9.89
C HIS A 95 12.66 2.18 9.84
N ASP A 96 13.31 3.06 10.60
CA ASP A 96 12.88 4.46 10.71
C ASP A 96 13.08 5.22 9.39
N ALA A 97 14.18 4.97 8.69
CA ALA A 97 14.43 5.56 7.38
C ALA A 97 13.43 5.04 6.33
N ALA A 98 13.12 3.73 6.35
CA ALA A 98 12.19 3.13 5.40
C ALA A 98 10.76 3.65 5.59
N TYR A 99 10.25 3.67 6.83
CA TYR A 99 8.89 4.12 7.10
C TYR A 99 8.76 5.65 7.23
N GLY A 100 9.86 6.37 7.39
CA GLY A 100 9.89 7.83 7.38
C GLY A 100 9.87 8.47 5.98
N MET A 101 9.98 7.67 4.91
CA MET A 101 9.93 8.21 3.55
C MET A 101 8.51 8.67 3.16
N PRO A 102 8.38 9.69 2.30
CA PRO A 102 7.09 10.04 1.72
C PRO A 102 6.55 8.94 0.80
N TRP A 103 5.22 8.76 0.75
CA TRP A 103 4.56 7.85 -0.20
C TRP A 103 4.99 8.07 -1.66
N LYS A 104 5.21 9.32 -2.07
CA LYS A 104 5.71 9.66 -3.41
C LYS A 104 7.06 9.02 -3.72
N THR A 105 7.93 8.91 -2.73
CA THR A 105 9.24 8.26 -2.88
C THR A 105 9.07 6.76 -3.08
N LEU A 106 8.20 6.12 -2.30
CA LEU A 106 7.88 4.69 -2.48
C LEU A 106 7.31 4.40 -3.87
N MET A 107 6.36 5.22 -4.35
CA MET A 107 5.81 5.06 -5.71
C MET A 107 6.91 5.07 -6.77
N LYS A 108 7.84 6.04 -6.69
CA LYS A 108 8.95 6.13 -7.63
C LYS A 108 9.83 4.88 -7.59
N MET A 109 10.22 4.43 -6.40
CA MET A 109 11.04 3.23 -6.25
C MET A 109 10.36 1.98 -6.81
N MET A 110 9.06 1.84 -6.60
CA MET A 110 8.30 0.72 -7.15
C MET A 110 8.20 0.78 -8.67
N THR A 111 7.99 1.97 -9.25
CA THR A 111 8.02 2.16 -10.70
C THR A 111 9.40 1.78 -11.26
N ASP A 112 10.48 2.24 -10.65
CA ASP A 112 11.85 1.93 -11.10
C ASP A 112 12.15 0.42 -11.00
N ASN A 113 11.59 -0.27 -10.00
CA ASN A 113 11.83 -1.69 -9.75
C ASN A 113 10.95 -2.63 -10.59
N TYR A 114 9.71 -2.24 -10.90
CA TYR A 114 8.70 -3.11 -11.53
C TYR A 114 8.26 -2.66 -12.93
N CYS A 115 8.64 -1.47 -13.39
CA CYS A 115 8.38 -1.01 -14.76
C CYS A 115 9.67 -1.00 -15.59
N PRO A 116 10.01 -2.09 -16.29
CA PRO A 116 11.16 -2.07 -17.18
C PRO A 116 10.93 -1.10 -18.34
N GLN A 117 11.96 -0.32 -18.73
CA GLN A 117 11.85 0.77 -19.72
C GLN A 117 11.29 0.35 -21.09
N ASN A 118 11.38 -0.92 -21.44
CA ASN A 118 10.83 -1.49 -22.66
C ASN A 118 9.29 -1.59 -22.65
N GLU A 119 8.66 -1.80 -21.50
CA GLU A 119 7.20 -1.85 -21.38
C GLU A 119 6.56 -0.46 -21.43
N ILE A 120 7.24 0.55 -20.88
CA ILE A 120 6.80 1.95 -20.95
C ILE A 120 6.74 2.40 -22.42
N LYS A 121 7.79 2.11 -23.20
CA LYS A 121 7.83 2.42 -24.64
C LYS A 121 6.74 1.70 -25.44
N LYS A 122 6.31 0.51 -25.01
CA LYS A 122 5.24 -0.24 -25.68
C LYS A 122 3.87 0.41 -25.46
N LEU A 123 3.62 0.93 -24.26
CA LEU A 123 2.40 1.69 -23.95
C LEU A 123 2.36 3.05 -24.67
N GLU A 124 3.50 3.71 -24.86
CA GLU A 124 3.60 4.98 -25.62
C GLU A 124 3.32 4.82 -27.12
N MET A 125 3.45 3.61 -27.70
CA MET A 125 3.18 3.34 -29.11
C MET A 125 1.74 2.88 -29.39
N GLU A 126 0.95 2.56 -28.36
CA GLU A 126 -0.45 2.13 -28.47
C GLU A 126 -1.46 3.29 -28.24
N ILE A 127 -0.97 4.54 -28.08
CA ILE A 127 -1.72 5.80 -28.04
C ILE A 127 -1.61 6.50 -29.39
#